data_AF-A0A7S0GP81-F1
#
_entry.id   AF-A0A7S0GP81-F1
#
_cell.length_a   1.000
_cell.length_b   1.000
_cell.length_c   1.000
_cell.angle_alpha   90.00
_cell.angle_beta   90.00
_cell.angle_gamma   90.00
#
_symmetry.space_group_name_H-M   'P 1'
#
loop_
_entity.id
_entity.type
_entity.pdbx_description
1 polymer ?
#
loop_
_entity_poly.entity_id
_entity_poly.type
_entity_poly.pdbx_seq_one_letter_code
_entity_poly.pdbx_strand_id
1 'polypeptide(L)'
;QNYNCVPHFVHNAGAATKWQQGMASAGASLALPIQWCYAAPTDVLASTEMRAVTNLRVSTDFCYGRSWDIGISSLIVWAAGAAPSKDTLWSTTNGRYEVPGCNWTPDHESPAVPLHIMLALMSTGPVGISDMIGHVNASVVIPAITKTGVLLKPSKPVTTIESLLLKPEAGTQILGTFGVGPSWYFVSFLVD
;
A
#
# COMPACT_ATOMS: atom_id res chain seq x y z
N GLN A 1 6.02 11.56 -0.88
CA GLN A 1 5.88 12.21 0.44
C GLN A 1 5.41 13.63 0.19
N ASN A 2 4.58 14.21 1.05
CA ASN A 2 3.92 15.47 0.68
C ASN A 2 4.80 16.71 0.88
N TYR A 3 6.04 16.68 0.36
CA TYR A 3 6.87 17.87 0.22
C TYR A 3 6.18 18.91 -0.68
N ASN A 4 5.24 18.48 -1.53
CA ASN A 4 4.39 19.36 -2.33
C ASN A 4 3.56 20.34 -1.48
N CYS A 5 3.34 20.02 -0.20
CA CYS A 5 2.68 20.91 0.77
C CYS A 5 3.65 21.87 1.48
N VAL A 6 4.95 21.82 1.17
CA VAL A 6 5.97 22.65 1.80
C VAL A 6 6.47 23.67 0.77
N PRO A 7 6.11 24.97 0.88
CA PRO A 7 6.45 25.98 -0.11
C PRO A 7 7.95 26.04 -0.45
N HIS A 8 8.82 25.80 0.53
CA HIS A 8 10.27 25.78 0.29
C HIS A 8 10.70 24.71 -0.73
N PHE A 9 10.09 23.52 -0.68
CA PHE A 9 10.41 22.40 -1.57
C PHE A 9 9.85 22.60 -2.98
N VAL A 10 8.76 23.36 -3.12
CA VAL A 10 8.13 23.65 -4.42
C VAL A 10 8.73 24.88 -5.10
N HIS A 11 9.12 25.90 -4.33
CA HIS A 11 9.59 27.18 -4.90
C HIS A 11 11.10 27.24 -5.14
N ASN A 12 11.88 26.31 -4.58
CA ASN A 12 13.34 26.31 -4.72
C ASN A 12 13.83 25.06 -5.45
N ALA A 13 14.46 25.27 -6.60
CA ALA A 13 15.07 24.18 -7.38
C ALA A 13 16.06 23.39 -6.51
N GLY A 14 15.92 22.06 -6.51
CA GLY A 14 16.80 21.14 -5.79
C GLY A 14 16.50 20.98 -4.29
N ALA A 15 15.62 21.79 -3.69
CA ALA A 15 15.30 21.65 -2.26
C ALA A 15 14.59 20.33 -1.94
N ALA A 16 13.61 19.93 -2.77
CA ALA A 16 12.95 18.63 -2.67
C ALA A 16 13.95 17.47 -2.86
N THR A 17 14.81 17.55 -3.89
CA THR A 17 15.85 16.56 -4.17
C THR A 17 16.81 16.39 -3.01
N LYS A 18 17.32 17.50 -2.46
CA LYS A 18 18.22 17.48 -1.30
C LYS A 18 17.56 16.83 -0.08
N TRP A 19 16.29 17.11 0.15
CA TRP A 19 15.52 16.51 1.24
C TRP A 19 15.35 15.00 1.06
N GLN A 20 14.89 14.55 -0.12
CA GLN A 20 14.72 13.12 -0.41
C GLN A 20 16.04 12.35 -0.37
N GLN A 21 17.07 12.85 -1.06
CA GLN A 21 18.40 12.23 -1.09
C GLN A 21 19.05 12.22 0.29
N GLY A 22 18.84 13.26 1.11
CA GLY A 22 19.32 13.31 2.49
C GLY A 22 18.75 12.17 3.33
N MET A 23 17.42 11.97 3.28
CA MET A 23 16.76 10.84 3.97
C MET A 23 17.24 9.49 3.44
N ALA A 24 17.29 9.33 2.12
CA ALA A 24 17.73 8.08 1.49
C ALA A 24 19.19 7.75 1.83
N SER A 25 20.08 8.74 1.81
CA SER A 25 21.50 8.57 2.15
C SER A 25 21.69 8.20 3.62
N ALA A 26 20.93 8.85 4.52
CA ALA A 26 20.94 8.52 5.94
C ALA A 26 20.46 7.07 6.16
N GLY A 27 19.32 6.68 5.58
CA GLY A 27 18.82 5.30 5.65
C GLY A 27 19.83 4.30 5.11
N ALA A 28 20.45 4.60 3.97
CA ALA A 28 21.48 3.77 3.36
C ALA A 28 22.72 3.60 4.25
N SER A 29 23.14 4.66 4.96
CA SER A 29 24.30 4.61 5.87
C SER A 29 24.03 3.78 7.14
N LEU A 30 22.75 3.67 7.53
CA LEU A 30 22.31 2.93 8.71
C LEU A 30 21.73 1.55 8.37
N ALA A 31 21.76 1.14 7.10
CA ALA A 31 21.08 -0.05 6.60
C ALA A 31 19.58 -0.11 6.99
N LEU A 32 18.93 1.05 7.02
CA LEU A 32 17.52 1.19 7.37
C LEU A 32 16.65 1.28 6.10
N PRO A 33 15.72 0.34 5.88
CA PRO A 33 14.74 0.44 4.81
C PRO A 33 13.75 1.57 5.11
N ILE A 34 13.36 2.30 4.06
CA ILE A 34 12.47 3.45 4.11
C ILE A 34 11.23 3.16 3.28
N GLN A 35 10.06 3.47 3.87
CA GLN A 35 8.78 3.55 3.15
C GLN A 35 8.39 5.00 2.85
N TRP A 36 7.95 5.24 1.62
CA TRP A 36 7.30 6.48 1.24
C TRP A 36 5.78 6.32 1.16
N CYS A 37 5.06 7.02 2.04
CA CYS A 37 3.62 6.85 2.26
C CYS A 37 2.74 7.58 1.21
N TYR A 38 3.12 8.77 0.77
CA TYR A 38 2.29 9.57 -0.14
C TYR A 38 3.08 9.95 -1.39
N ALA A 39 3.54 8.95 -2.11
CA ALA A 39 4.46 9.11 -3.23
C ALA A 39 3.71 9.60 -4.47
N ALA A 40 4.08 10.78 -4.98
CA ALA A 40 3.66 11.20 -6.32
C ALA A 40 4.41 10.37 -7.38
N PRO A 41 3.95 10.33 -8.65
CA PRO A 41 4.68 9.64 -9.72
C PRO A 41 6.15 10.09 -9.85
N THR A 42 6.44 11.37 -9.60
CA THR A 42 7.81 11.90 -9.56
C THR A 42 8.64 11.29 -8.44
N ASP A 43 8.04 11.00 -7.29
CA ASP A 43 8.70 10.32 -6.17
C ASP A 43 9.05 8.88 -6.57
N VAL A 44 8.11 8.16 -7.20
CA VAL A 44 8.33 6.78 -7.64
C VAL A 44 9.50 6.70 -8.63
N LEU A 45 9.61 7.65 -9.57
CA LEU A 45 10.73 7.70 -10.50
C LEU A 45 12.04 8.06 -9.79
N ALA A 46 12.03 9.06 -8.91
CA ALA A 46 13.20 9.46 -8.15
C ALA A 46 13.71 8.35 -7.22
N SER A 47 12.83 7.50 -6.69
CA SER A 47 13.23 6.43 -5.77
C SER A 47 14.09 5.35 -6.43
N THR A 48 14.12 5.27 -7.76
CA THR A 48 14.99 4.33 -8.50
C THR A 48 16.49 4.59 -8.25
N GLU A 49 16.86 5.81 -7.86
CA GLU A 49 18.23 6.20 -7.49
C GLU A 49 18.49 6.07 -5.98
N MET A 50 17.49 5.67 -5.19
CA MET A 50 17.51 5.74 -3.73
C MET A 50 17.39 4.35 -3.09
N ARG A 51 18.51 3.61 -3.03
CA ARG A 51 18.54 2.21 -2.55
C ARG A 51 17.91 1.94 -1.17
N ALA A 52 17.82 2.93 -0.30
CA ALA A 52 17.19 2.79 1.01
C ALA A 52 15.66 2.80 0.94
N VAL A 53 15.07 3.33 -0.14
CA VAL A 53 13.62 3.34 -0.36
C VAL A 53 13.21 1.99 -0.94
N THR A 54 12.75 1.10 -0.08
CA THR A 54 12.44 -0.29 -0.45
C THR A 54 10.99 -0.51 -0.82
N ASN A 55 10.11 0.42 -0.42
CA ASN A 55 8.68 0.30 -0.61
C ASN A 55 7.99 1.67 -0.69
N LEU A 56 6.88 1.70 -1.43
CA LEU A 56 6.06 2.89 -1.60
C LEU A 56 4.61 2.48 -1.43
N ARG A 57 3.87 3.27 -0.67
CA ARG A 57 2.45 3.03 -0.50
C ARG A 57 1.70 3.41 -1.76
N VAL A 58 0.81 2.53 -2.18
CA VAL A 58 0.10 2.60 -3.47
C VAL A 58 -1.39 2.88 -3.30
N SER A 59 -1.88 2.94 -2.07
CA SER A 59 -3.26 3.32 -1.75
C SER A 59 -3.39 4.75 -1.23
N THR A 60 -4.60 5.28 -1.40
CA THR A 60 -5.42 5.87 -0.33
C THR A 60 -4.90 5.79 1.11
N ASP A 61 -4.95 6.84 1.93
CA ASP A 61 -5.04 6.60 3.37
C ASP A 61 -6.33 5.79 3.62
N PHE A 62 -6.27 4.74 4.44
CA PHE A 62 -7.43 3.91 4.79
C PHE A 62 -8.57 4.74 5.39
N CYS A 63 -8.19 5.82 6.05
CA CYS A 63 -9.09 6.84 6.55
C CYS A 63 -10.05 7.42 5.49
N TYR A 64 -9.58 7.67 4.26
CA TYR A 64 -10.36 8.34 3.22
C TYR A 64 -11.23 7.38 2.38
N GLY A 65 -11.21 6.09 2.71
CA GLY A 65 -11.90 5.04 1.96
C GLY A 65 -11.24 4.75 0.62
N ARG A 66 -11.72 3.72 -0.09
CA ARG A 66 -11.15 3.26 -1.36
C ARG A 66 -9.67 2.88 -1.29
N SER A 67 -9.16 2.55 -0.11
CA SER A 67 -7.78 2.11 0.06
C SER A 67 -7.50 0.72 -0.53
N TRP A 68 -8.55 0.04 -1.00
CA TRP A 68 -8.47 -1.17 -1.80
C TRP A 68 -7.97 -0.91 -3.24
N ASP A 69 -8.04 0.33 -3.72
CA ASP A 69 -7.69 0.70 -5.10
C ASP A 69 -6.16 0.85 -5.25
N ILE A 70 -5.48 -0.28 -5.42
CA ILE A 70 -4.02 -0.36 -5.49
C ILE A 70 -3.48 -0.83 -6.84
N GLY A 71 -4.33 -1.36 -7.72
CA GLY A 71 -3.90 -2.19 -8.83
C GLY A 71 -2.95 -1.52 -9.84
N ILE A 72 -3.28 -0.29 -10.27
CA ILE A 72 -2.45 0.48 -11.22
C ILE A 72 -1.18 0.99 -10.53
N SER A 73 -1.32 1.56 -9.35
CA SER A 73 -0.19 2.09 -8.58
C SER A 73 0.83 1.00 -8.21
N SER A 74 0.36 -0.20 -7.84
CA SER A 74 1.20 -1.39 -7.62
C SER A 74 2.03 -1.75 -8.85
N LEU A 75 1.47 -1.64 -10.05
CA LEU A 75 2.17 -1.94 -11.29
C LEU A 75 3.38 -1.02 -11.49
N ILE A 76 3.18 0.29 -11.29
CA ILE A 76 4.23 1.31 -11.48
C ILE A 76 5.33 1.17 -10.42
N VAL A 77 4.95 1.03 -9.14
CA VAL A 77 5.92 0.88 -8.04
C VAL A 77 6.74 -0.40 -8.18
N TRP A 78 6.10 -1.51 -8.57
CA TRP A 78 6.80 -2.77 -8.85
C TRP A 78 7.78 -2.65 -10.01
N ALA A 79 7.36 -2.00 -11.11
CA ALA A 79 8.22 -1.77 -12.27
C ALA A 79 9.44 -0.89 -11.92
N ALA A 80 9.30 0.01 -10.95
CA ALA A 80 10.41 0.83 -10.41
C ALA A 80 11.33 0.05 -9.45
N GLY A 81 11.10 -1.25 -9.22
CA GLY A 81 11.95 -2.10 -8.39
C GLY A 81 11.70 -2.02 -6.88
N ALA A 82 10.60 -1.41 -6.46
CA ALA A 82 10.21 -1.31 -5.05
C ALA A 82 8.94 -2.13 -4.75
N ALA A 83 8.74 -2.47 -3.48
CA ALA A 83 7.55 -3.19 -3.05
C ALA A 83 6.37 -2.21 -2.84
N PRO A 84 5.23 -2.39 -3.53
CA PRO A 84 4.00 -1.67 -3.23
C PRO A 84 3.53 -1.94 -1.79
N SER A 85 2.89 -0.99 -1.14
CA SER A 85 2.18 -1.27 0.12
C SER A 85 0.80 -0.66 0.13
N LYS A 86 -0.16 -1.42 0.66
CA LYS A 86 -1.43 -0.82 1.10
C LYS A 86 -1.17 -0.03 2.39
N ASP A 87 -1.88 1.07 2.59
CA ASP A 87 -1.95 1.75 3.87
C ASP A 87 -2.40 0.81 4.99
N THR A 88 -2.16 1.23 6.22
CA THR A 88 -2.61 0.47 7.39
C THR A 88 -4.12 0.27 7.39
N LEU A 89 -4.63 -0.64 8.20
CA LEU A 89 -6.06 -0.91 8.30
C LEU A 89 -6.42 -1.30 9.74
N TRP A 90 -7.73 -1.29 10.02
CA TRP A 90 -8.29 -1.93 11.20
C TRP A 90 -8.76 -3.35 10.87
N SER A 91 -8.47 -4.28 11.78
CA SER A 91 -8.98 -5.66 11.75
C SER A 91 -10.32 -5.82 12.47
N THR A 92 -10.73 -4.80 13.22
CA THR A 92 -12.05 -4.67 13.84
C THR A 92 -12.88 -3.58 13.17
N THR A 93 -14.21 -3.68 13.25
CA THR A 93 -15.11 -2.57 12.90
C THR A 93 -14.79 -1.34 13.76
N ASN A 94 -14.87 -0.16 13.15
CA ASN A 94 -14.82 1.11 13.86
C ASN A 94 -16.21 1.57 14.38
N GLY A 95 -17.25 0.75 14.24
CA GLY A 95 -18.58 1.03 14.74
C GLY A 95 -19.20 2.31 14.18
N ARG A 96 -18.87 2.65 12.92
CA ARG A 96 -19.25 3.93 12.29
C ARG A 96 -18.78 5.18 13.02
N TYR A 97 -17.74 5.07 13.83
CA TYR A 97 -17.15 6.21 14.52
C TYR A 97 -16.35 7.07 13.54
N GLU A 98 -16.48 8.38 13.66
CA GLU A 98 -15.68 9.36 12.92
C GLU A 98 -14.68 10.01 13.88
N VAL A 99 -13.43 10.21 13.43
CA VAL A 99 -12.45 11.00 14.18
C VAL A 99 -12.15 12.30 13.43
N PRO A 100 -11.71 13.38 14.10
CA PRO A 100 -11.37 14.62 13.42
C PRO A 100 -10.37 14.39 12.27
N GLY A 101 -10.76 14.77 11.05
CA GLY A 101 -9.97 14.56 9.84
C GLY A 101 -10.13 13.18 9.19
N CYS A 102 -10.98 12.32 9.75
CA CYS A 102 -11.28 10.99 9.24
C CYS A 102 -12.76 10.65 9.37
N ASN A 103 -13.51 10.95 8.31
CA ASN A 103 -14.91 10.57 8.23
C ASN A 103 -15.05 9.06 8.08
N TRP A 104 -16.20 8.55 8.46
CA TRP A 104 -16.48 7.13 8.31
C TRP A 104 -16.57 6.74 6.83
N THR A 105 -16.03 5.58 6.49
CA THR A 105 -16.17 4.98 5.16
C THR A 105 -16.49 3.48 5.25
N PRO A 106 -17.07 2.87 4.19
CA PRO A 106 -17.31 1.43 4.16
C PRO A 106 -16.06 0.57 4.41
N ASP A 107 -14.87 1.07 4.06
CA ASP A 107 -13.58 0.42 4.35
C ASP A 107 -13.38 0.15 5.86
N HIS A 108 -14.02 0.91 6.75
CA HIS A 108 -13.88 0.82 8.21
C HIS A 108 -14.76 -0.25 8.87
N GLU A 109 -15.55 -0.97 8.07
CA GLU A 109 -16.52 -1.95 8.57
C GLU A 109 -16.09 -3.40 8.35
N SER A 110 -16.59 -4.29 9.22
CA SER A 110 -16.24 -5.71 9.24
C SER A 110 -16.27 -6.41 7.87
N PRO A 111 -17.25 -6.15 6.96
CA PRO A 111 -17.27 -6.79 5.65
C PRO A 111 -16.05 -6.47 4.76
N ALA A 112 -15.42 -5.30 4.93
CA ALA A 112 -14.27 -4.88 4.14
C ALA A 112 -12.93 -5.40 4.69
N VAL A 113 -12.89 -5.81 5.97
CA VAL A 113 -11.65 -6.22 6.64
C VAL A 113 -10.91 -7.35 5.93
N PRO A 114 -11.54 -8.48 5.53
CA PRO A 114 -10.83 -9.55 4.84
C PRO A 114 -10.21 -9.10 3.52
N LEU A 115 -10.91 -8.23 2.78
CA LEU A 115 -10.40 -7.63 1.54
C LEU A 115 -9.14 -6.81 1.82
N HIS A 116 -9.18 -5.91 2.81
CA HIS A 116 -8.03 -5.06 3.11
C HIS A 116 -6.81 -5.82 3.64
N ILE A 117 -7.01 -6.88 4.43
CA ILE A 117 -5.92 -7.77 4.86
C ILE A 117 -5.32 -8.49 3.65
N MET A 118 -6.17 -9.04 2.79
CA MET A 118 -5.73 -9.72 1.56
C MET A 118 -4.93 -8.77 0.66
N LEU A 119 -5.44 -7.55 0.41
CA LEU A 119 -4.75 -6.57 -0.43
C LEU A 119 -3.45 -6.07 0.20
N ALA A 120 -3.40 -5.86 1.51
CA ALA A 120 -2.16 -5.53 2.21
C ALA A 120 -1.11 -6.63 2.04
N LEU A 121 -1.49 -7.90 2.26
CA LEU A 121 -0.61 -9.06 2.10
C LEU A 121 -0.11 -9.18 0.65
N MET A 122 -1.04 -9.11 -0.30
CA MET A 122 -0.78 -9.32 -1.71
C MET A 122 -0.05 -8.15 -2.37
N SER A 123 0.05 -6.99 -1.71
CA SER A 123 0.85 -5.85 -2.18
C SER A 123 2.37 -6.06 -2.04
N THR A 124 2.82 -7.10 -1.32
CA THR A 124 4.22 -7.47 -1.04
C THR A 124 5.01 -6.51 -0.13
N GLY A 125 4.51 -5.31 0.12
CA GLY A 125 5.04 -4.39 1.13
C GLY A 125 4.67 -4.76 2.57
N PRO A 126 4.81 -3.83 3.52
CA PRO A 126 4.41 -4.03 4.91
C PRO A 126 2.90 -4.21 5.04
N VAL A 127 2.48 -5.03 6.01
CA VAL A 127 1.08 -5.18 6.42
C VAL A 127 0.91 -4.41 7.73
N GLY A 128 0.26 -3.25 7.66
CA GLY A 128 0.05 -2.38 8.82
C GLY A 128 -1.30 -2.62 9.48
N ILE A 129 -1.30 -3.03 10.75
CA ILE A 129 -2.50 -3.18 11.58
C ILE A 129 -2.53 -2.01 12.57
N SER A 130 -3.59 -1.22 12.53
CA SER A 130 -3.74 0.03 13.29
C SER A 130 -4.79 -0.06 14.39
N ASP A 131 -5.27 -1.26 14.71
CA ASP A 131 -6.16 -1.50 15.84
C ASP A 131 -5.49 -1.05 17.14
N MET A 132 -6.33 -0.72 18.13
CA MET A 132 -5.84 -0.46 19.47
C MET A 132 -5.05 -1.67 20.00
N ILE A 133 -3.98 -1.41 20.75
CA ILE A 133 -3.16 -2.46 21.37
C ILE A 133 -4.07 -3.37 22.21
N GLY A 134 -4.00 -4.68 21.95
CA GLY A 134 -4.85 -5.68 22.60
C GLY A 134 -6.21 -5.93 21.95
N HIS A 135 -6.55 -5.20 20.86
CA HIS A 135 -7.85 -5.31 20.19
C HIS A 135 -7.78 -5.85 18.75
N VAL A 136 -6.61 -6.32 18.31
CA VAL A 136 -6.46 -6.97 17.00
C VAL A 136 -7.35 -8.21 16.93
N ASN A 137 -8.16 -8.31 15.87
CA ASN A 137 -8.92 -9.50 15.55
C ASN A 137 -7.98 -10.56 14.95
N ALA A 138 -7.44 -11.42 15.81
CA ALA A 138 -6.49 -12.46 15.42
C ALA A 138 -7.05 -13.42 14.36
N SER A 139 -8.36 -13.68 14.37
CA SER A 139 -9.01 -14.63 13.45
C SER A 139 -8.91 -14.21 11.98
N VAL A 140 -8.76 -12.91 11.70
CA VAL A 140 -8.61 -12.39 10.33
C VAL A 140 -7.15 -12.09 9.97
N VAL A 141 -6.28 -11.82 10.94
CA VAL A 141 -4.86 -11.51 10.70
C VAL A 141 -3.99 -12.76 10.64
N ILE A 142 -4.21 -13.75 11.52
CA ILE A 142 -3.41 -14.98 11.57
C ILE A 142 -3.38 -15.74 10.23
N PRO A 143 -4.48 -15.82 9.44
CA PRO A 143 -4.44 -16.45 8.12
C PRO A 143 -3.43 -15.84 7.13
N ALA A 144 -2.96 -14.60 7.36
CA ALA A 144 -1.98 -13.94 6.50
C ALA A 144 -0.52 -14.34 6.80
N ILE A 145 -0.28 -15.11 7.86
CA ILE A 145 1.06 -15.52 8.31
C ILE A 145 1.18 -17.04 8.41
N THR A 146 2.39 -17.53 8.18
CA THR A 146 2.79 -18.91 8.47
C THR A 146 2.82 -19.15 9.99
N LYS A 147 2.88 -20.42 10.40
CA LYS A 147 3.08 -20.81 11.80
C LYS A 147 4.37 -20.22 12.43
N THR A 148 5.35 -19.84 11.62
CA THR A 148 6.61 -19.22 12.08
C THR A 148 6.55 -17.69 12.08
N GLY A 149 5.40 -17.08 11.78
CA GLY A 149 5.21 -15.63 11.78
C GLY A 149 5.65 -14.92 10.50
N VAL A 150 5.98 -15.66 9.43
CA VAL A 150 6.33 -15.08 8.13
C VAL A 150 5.06 -14.79 7.32
N LEU A 151 4.94 -13.60 6.74
CA LEU A 151 3.84 -13.22 5.85
C LEU A 151 3.80 -14.08 4.58
N LEU A 152 2.60 -14.53 4.20
CA LEU A 152 2.32 -15.33 3.00
C LEU A 152 2.27 -14.48 1.72
N LYS A 153 3.36 -13.78 1.41
CA LYS A 153 3.43 -12.85 0.27
C LYS A 153 3.57 -13.59 -1.06
N PRO A 154 2.92 -13.11 -2.13
CA PRO A 154 3.17 -13.58 -3.49
C PRO A 154 4.55 -13.11 -4.00
N SER A 155 4.98 -13.64 -5.16
CA SER A 155 6.25 -13.27 -5.79
C SER A 155 6.18 -11.94 -6.55
N LYS A 156 4.98 -11.57 -7.03
CA LYS A 156 4.66 -10.28 -7.63
C LYS A 156 3.56 -9.60 -6.81
N PRO A 157 3.52 -8.27 -6.65
CA PRO A 157 2.34 -7.62 -6.07
C PRO A 157 1.11 -7.80 -6.95
N VAL A 158 -0.08 -7.77 -6.33
CA VAL A 158 -1.33 -7.69 -7.09
C VAL A 158 -1.38 -6.40 -7.91
N THR A 159 -1.65 -6.56 -9.21
CA THR A 159 -1.81 -5.46 -10.15
C THR A 159 -3.13 -5.59 -10.90
N THR A 160 -3.68 -4.48 -11.40
CA THR A 160 -4.82 -4.53 -12.33
C THR A 160 -4.46 -5.38 -13.54
N ILE A 161 -5.35 -6.30 -13.91
CA ILE A 161 -5.15 -7.14 -15.11
C ILE A 161 -5.35 -6.32 -16.39
N GLU A 162 -4.71 -6.74 -17.47
CA GLU A 162 -4.66 -6.02 -18.75
C GLU A 162 -6.06 -5.78 -19.34
N SER A 163 -6.99 -6.73 -19.17
CA SER A 163 -8.35 -6.59 -19.67
C SER A 163 -9.11 -5.41 -19.05
N LEU A 164 -8.90 -5.15 -17.75
CA LEU A 164 -9.51 -4.01 -17.04
C LEU A 164 -8.80 -2.69 -17.31
N LEU A 165 -7.51 -2.71 -17.68
CA LEU A 165 -6.82 -1.51 -18.15
C LEU A 165 -7.37 -1.03 -19.50
N LEU A 166 -7.70 -1.96 -20.39
CA LEU A 166 -8.23 -1.67 -21.73
C LEU A 166 -9.72 -1.34 -21.72
N LYS A 167 -10.49 -2.03 -20.87
CA LYS A 167 -11.94 -1.87 -20.75
C LYS A 167 -12.32 -1.86 -19.26
N PRO A 168 -12.23 -0.68 -18.61
CA PRO A 168 -12.69 -0.55 -17.24
C PRO A 168 -14.19 -0.86 -17.15
N GLU A 169 -14.55 -1.74 -16.22
CA GLU A 169 -15.94 -2.04 -15.90
C GLU A 169 -16.28 -1.40 -14.55
N ALA A 170 -17.25 -0.50 -14.56
CA ALA A 170 -17.67 0.18 -13.33
C ALA A 170 -18.12 -0.85 -12.30
N GLY A 171 -17.65 -0.69 -11.06
CA GLY A 171 -18.03 -1.59 -9.96
C GLY A 171 -17.26 -2.91 -9.89
N THR A 172 -16.45 -3.27 -10.90
CA THR A 172 -15.73 -4.57 -10.93
C THR A 172 -14.23 -4.38 -10.82
N GLN A 173 -13.62 -5.10 -9.89
CA GLN A 173 -12.16 -5.15 -9.70
C GLN A 173 -11.65 -6.56 -9.90
N ILE A 174 -10.62 -6.73 -10.72
CA ILE A 174 -9.87 -7.98 -10.86
C ILE A 174 -8.38 -7.64 -10.82
N LEU A 175 -7.70 -8.15 -9.80
CA LEU A 175 -6.27 -8.01 -9.63
C LEU A 175 -5.58 -9.36 -9.81
N GLY A 176 -4.43 -9.39 -10.47
CA GLY A 176 -3.66 -10.59 -10.74
C GLY A 176 -2.28 -10.59 -10.08
N THR A 177 -1.86 -11.75 -9.61
CA THR A 177 -0.50 -12.02 -9.10
C THR A 177 -0.09 -13.48 -9.36
N PHE A 178 1.16 -13.84 -9.08
CA PHE A 178 1.66 -15.20 -9.09
C PHE A 178 2.61 -15.46 -7.90
N GLY A 179 2.69 -16.72 -7.50
CA GLY A 179 3.58 -17.20 -6.44
C GLY A 179 4.75 -18.02 -6.98
N VAL A 180 5.38 -18.80 -6.11
CA VAL A 180 6.43 -19.74 -6.50
C VAL A 180 5.84 -20.86 -7.36
N GLY A 181 6.37 -21.03 -8.58
CA GLY A 181 5.89 -22.03 -9.54
C GLY A 181 4.82 -21.47 -10.52
N PRO A 182 4.08 -22.34 -11.24
CA PRO A 182 3.13 -21.91 -12.27
C PRO A 182 1.77 -21.43 -11.72
N SER A 183 1.70 -21.04 -10.44
CA SER A 183 0.44 -20.70 -9.77
C SER A 183 0.10 -19.22 -9.93
N TRP A 184 -1.02 -18.97 -10.60
CA TRP A 184 -1.64 -17.65 -10.70
C TRP A 184 -2.74 -17.50 -9.67
N TYR A 185 -2.82 -16.31 -9.07
CA TYR A 185 -3.87 -15.94 -8.13
C TYR A 185 -4.58 -14.69 -8.63
N PHE A 186 -5.91 -14.70 -8.53
CA PHE A 186 -6.74 -13.57 -8.88
C PHE A 186 -7.57 -13.16 -7.66
N VAL A 187 -7.64 -11.86 -7.42
CA VAL A 187 -8.51 -11.26 -6.40
C VAL A 187 -9.58 -10.48 -7.16
N SER A 188 -10.83 -10.95 -7.08
CA SER A 188 -11.97 -10.29 -7.71
C SER A 188 -12.99 -9.88 -6.67
N PHE A 189 -13.50 -8.65 -6.77
CA PHE A 189 -14.53 -8.13 -5.88
C PHE A 189 -15.35 -7.05 -6.57
N LEU A 190 -16.55 -6.82 -6.03
CA LEU A 190 -17.42 -5.73 -6.44
C LEU A 190 -17.24 -4.55 -5.48
N VAL A 191 -17.38 -3.35 -6.02
CA VAL A 191 -17.41 -2.10 -5.27
C VAL A 191 -18.73 -1.41 -5.58
N ASP A 192 -19.56 -1.29 -4.54
CA ASP A 192 -20.86 -0.63 -4.59
C ASP A 192 -20.75 0.89 -4.70
#